data_AF-A0A6L7WFR8-F1
#
_entry.id   AF-A0A6L7WFR8-F1
#
_cell.length_a   1.000
_cell.length_b   1.000
_cell.length_c   1.000
_cell.angle_alpha   90.00
_cell.angle_beta   90.00
_cell.angle_gamma   90.00
#
_symmetry.space_group_name_H-M   'P 1'
#
loop_
_entity.id
_entity.type
_entity.pdbx_description
1 polymer ?
#
loop_
_entity_poly.entity_id
_entity_poly.type
_entity_poly.pdbx_seq_one_letter_code
_entity_poly.pdbx_strand_id
1 'polypeptide(L)'
;MLLVEPYPENLPTIEVCRECNASFSRDEEYFGAFLASVLTGSVNPDPKDFPRVARSLARSGGLRKRIERAGSRQLDLWGGVEILWEPELDRLERVVLKNARGHAFFETGEPATNQPTHMACVPIARLSEADWSNFQELPVPQVWPEVGSRMFQRGLHT
;
A
#
# COMPACT_ATOMS: atom_id res chain seq x y z
N MET A 1 -1.80 -0.85 -7.79
CA MET A 1 -0.44 -0.29 -7.52
C MET A 1 -0.56 1.19 -7.16
N LEU A 2 0.07 1.64 -6.07
CA LEU A 2 -0.10 2.98 -5.44
C LEU A 2 0.96 4.02 -5.86
N LEU A 3 1.70 3.78 -6.94
CA LEU A 3 2.75 4.70 -7.39
C LEU A 3 2.13 5.95 -8.03
N VAL A 4 2.80 7.09 -7.85
CA VAL A 4 2.45 8.36 -8.51
C VAL A 4 3.28 8.49 -9.79
N GLU A 5 2.65 8.96 -10.87
CA GLU A 5 3.31 9.20 -12.15
C GLU A 5 4.22 10.45 -12.09
N PRO A 6 5.29 10.53 -12.90
CA PRO A 6 5.71 9.55 -13.90
C PRO A 6 6.43 8.34 -13.29
N TYR A 7 6.26 7.18 -13.90
CA TYR A 7 6.98 5.97 -13.51
C TYR A 7 8.37 5.92 -14.18
N PRO A 8 9.36 5.25 -13.56
CA PRO A 8 10.64 4.98 -14.21
C PRO A 8 10.44 4.07 -15.44
N GLU A 9 11.27 4.25 -16.47
CA GLU A 9 11.18 3.48 -17.73
C GLU A 9 11.31 1.96 -17.51
N ASN A 10 12.08 1.56 -16.51
CA ASN A 10 12.38 0.18 -16.18
C ASN A 10 11.54 -0.35 -15.00
N LEU A 11 10.32 0.17 -14.80
CA LEU A 11 9.42 -0.31 -13.75
C LEU A 11 9.05 -1.78 -13.99
N PRO A 12 9.48 -2.72 -13.12
CA PRO A 12 9.17 -4.13 -13.32
C PRO A 12 7.67 -4.40 -13.14
N THR A 13 7.10 -5.19 -14.06
CA THR A 13 5.76 -5.74 -13.93
C THR A 13 5.85 -7.25 -13.77
N ILE A 14 5.09 -7.81 -12.84
CA ILE A 14 5.09 -9.23 -12.53
C ILE A 14 3.67 -9.73 -12.34
N GLU A 15 3.43 -10.97 -12.75
CA GLU A 15 2.18 -11.67 -12.49
C GLU A 15 2.34 -12.56 -11.27
N VAL A 16 1.70 -12.17 -10.15
CA VAL A 16 1.88 -12.87 -8.88
C VAL A 16 1.01 -14.12 -8.78
N CYS A 17 -0.31 -13.95 -8.99
CA CYS A 17 -1.28 -15.05 -8.90
C CYS A 17 -2.58 -14.69 -9.62
N ARG A 18 -3.34 -15.68 -10.12
CA ARG A 18 -4.60 -15.44 -10.84
C ARG A 18 -5.61 -14.66 -9.98
N GLU A 19 -5.76 -15.04 -8.71
CA GLU A 19 -6.64 -14.36 -7.77
C GLU A 19 -6.23 -12.89 -7.59
N CYS A 20 -4.96 -12.68 -7.23
CA CYS A 20 -4.29 -11.38 -7.05
C CYS A 20 -4.49 -10.44 -8.25
N ASN A 21 -4.39 -10.98 -9.46
CA ASN A 21 -4.46 -10.20 -10.69
C ASN A 21 -5.91 -9.92 -11.12
N ALA A 22 -6.90 -10.67 -10.63
CA ALA A 22 -8.29 -10.57 -11.06
C ALA A 22 -9.24 -9.87 -10.07
N SER A 23 -8.96 -9.86 -8.76
CA SER A 23 -9.98 -9.54 -7.73
C SER A 23 -9.85 -8.18 -7.02
N PHE A 24 -8.71 -7.48 -7.13
CA PHE A 24 -8.40 -6.34 -6.24
C PHE A 24 -8.60 -4.93 -6.80
N SER A 25 -9.19 -4.76 -7.99
CA SER A 25 -9.32 -3.43 -8.62
C SER A 25 -10.07 -2.41 -7.76
N ARG A 26 -11.13 -2.84 -7.05
CA ARG A 26 -11.92 -1.97 -6.15
C ARG A 26 -11.21 -1.66 -4.83
N ASP A 27 -10.44 -2.61 -4.31
CA ASP A 27 -9.67 -2.39 -3.08
C ASP A 27 -8.48 -1.46 -3.35
N GLU A 28 -7.85 -1.58 -4.51
CA GLU A 28 -6.80 -0.65 -4.96
C GLU A 28 -7.34 0.77 -5.21
N GLU A 29 -8.52 0.90 -5.84
CA GLU A 29 -9.19 2.18 -6.03
C GLU A 29 -9.54 2.82 -4.67
N TYR A 30 -10.07 2.03 -3.73
CA TYR A 30 -10.35 2.50 -2.37
C TYR A 30 -9.08 2.98 -1.65
N PHE A 31 -8.02 2.18 -1.66
CA PHE A 31 -6.77 2.52 -0.98
C PHE A 31 -6.17 3.80 -1.56
N GLY A 32 -6.01 3.89 -2.88
CA GLY A 32 -5.45 5.10 -3.51
C GLY A 32 -6.25 6.36 -3.17
N ALA A 33 -7.58 6.24 -3.16
CA ALA A 33 -8.44 7.36 -2.81
C ALA A 33 -8.39 7.72 -1.32
N PHE A 34 -8.41 6.73 -0.43
CA PHE A 34 -8.30 6.96 1.01
C PHE A 34 -6.96 7.60 1.37
N LEU A 35 -5.85 7.10 0.82
CA LEU A 35 -4.51 7.64 1.08
C LEU A 35 -4.38 9.09 0.61
N ALA A 36 -4.85 9.42 -0.59
CA ALA A 36 -4.86 10.80 -1.06
C ALA A 36 -5.70 11.71 -0.16
N SER A 37 -6.84 11.21 0.35
CA SER A 37 -7.67 11.96 1.28
C SER A 37 -7.02 12.19 2.64
N VAL A 38 -6.28 11.21 3.16
CA VAL A 38 -5.48 11.39 4.38
C VAL A 38 -4.39 12.44 4.15
N LEU A 39 -3.65 12.35 3.04
CA LEU A 39 -2.54 13.27 2.72
C LEU A 39 -2.99 14.71 2.48
N THR A 40 -4.17 14.89 1.86
CA THR A 40 -4.71 16.23 1.54
C THR A 40 -5.68 16.77 2.60
N GLY A 41 -6.08 15.95 3.57
CA GLY A 41 -7.16 16.27 4.49
C GLY A 41 -8.52 16.47 3.79
N SER A 42 -8.71 15.93 2.58
CA SER A 42 -9.87 16.23 1.73
C SER A 42 -10.33 15.02 0.91
N VAL A 43 -11.64 14.87 0.79
CA VAL A 43 -12.27 13.91 -0.15
C VAL A 43 -12.38 14.46 -1.58
N ASN A 44 -11.82 15.64 -1.82
CA ASN A 44 -11.68 16.28 -3.12
C ASN A 44 -10.21 16.71 -3.29
N PRO A 45 -9.28 15.78 -3.57
CA PRO A 45 -7.88 16.11 -3.78
C PRO A 45 -7.71 16.94 -5.07
N ASP A 46 -6.68 17.80 -5.13
CA ASP A 46 -6.38 18.58 -6.33
C ASP A 46 -6.04 17.63 -7.50
N PRO A 47 -6.73 17.73 -8.65
CA PRO A 47 -6.43 16.92 -9.84
C PRO A 47 -4.99 17.07 -10.37
N LYS A 48 -4.27 18.14 -10.02
CA LYS A 48 -2.86 18.32 -10.38
C LYS A 48 -1.95 17.35 -9.63
N ASP A 49 -2.22 17.12 -8.36
CA ASP A 49 -1.41 16.25 -7.49
C ASP A 49 -1.85 14.79 -7.59
N PHE A 50 -3.17 14.56 -7.67
CA PHE A 50 -3.75 13.22 -7.68
C PHE A 50 -4.76 13.01 -8.83
N PRO A 51 -4.34 13.10 -10.10
CA PRO A 51 -5.25 13.10 -11.25
C PRO A 51 -6.12 11.84 -11.34
N ARG A 52 -5.54 10.66 -11.09
CA ARG A 52 -6.25 9.37 -11.13
C ARG A 52 -7.28 9.25 -10.00
N VAL A 53 -6.95 9.72 -8.80
CA VAL A 53 -7.85 9.67 -7.64
C VAL A 53 -8.98 10.66 -7.80
N ALA A 54 -8.69 11.90 -8.20
CA ALA A 54 -9.70 12.92 -8.45
C ALA A 54 -10.76 12.45 -9.46
N ARG A 55 -10.33 11.81 -10.56
CA ARG A 55 -11.26 11.16 -11.52
C ARG A 55 -12.08 10.03 -10.90
N SER A 56 -11.48 9.23 -10.03
CA SER A 56 -12.15 8.10 -9.36
C SER A 56 -13.22 8.57 -8.38
N LEU A 57 -12.93 9.61 -7.60
CA LEU A 57 -13.89 10.20 -6.67
C LEU A 57 -14.99 11.00 -7.38
N ALA A 58 -14.66 11.67 -8.49
CA ALA A 58 -15.66 12.37 -9.31
C ALA A 58 -16.63 11.39 -9.99
N ARG A 59 -16.15 10.24 -10.49
CA ARG A 59 -17.00 9.26 -11.19
C ARG A 59 -17.84 8.39 -10.24
N SER A 60 -17.39 8.19 -9.00
CA SER A 60 -17.98 7.25 -8.06
C SER A 60 -18.44 7.95 -6.77
N GLY A 61 -19.70 8.39 -6.77
CA GLY A 61 -20.31 8.97 -5.57
C GLY A 61 -20.39 7.99 -4.39
N GLY A 62 -20.45 6.69 -4.66
CA GLY A 62 -20.39 5.66 -3.62
C GLY A 62 -19.03 5.57 -2.94
N LEU A 63 -17.94 5.59 -3.71
CA LEU A 63 -16.58 5.62 -3.18
C LEU A 63 -16.34 6.90 -2.37
N ARG A 64 -16.75 8.06 -2.90
CA ARG A 64 -16.62 9.34 -2.21
C ARG A 64 -17.31 9.33 -0.84
N LYS A 65 -18.58 8.92 -0.80
CA LYS A 65 -19.35 8.81 0.47
C LYS A 65 -18.70 7.83 1.45
N ARG A 66 -18.08 6.76 0.95
CA ARG A 66 -17.39 5.75 1.77
C ARG A 66 -16.17 6.36 2.46
N ILE A 67 -15.38 7.15 1.75
CA ILE A 67 -14.22 7.85 2.33
C ILE A 67 -14.66 9.00 3.23
N GLU A 68 -15.70 9.76 2.85
CA GLU A 68 -16.28 10.79 3.72
C GLU A 68 -16.69 10.24 5.09
N ARG A 69 -17.25 9.03 5.14
CA ARG A 69 -17.61 8.35 6.40
C ARG A 69 -16.40 7.84 7.18
N ALA A 70 -15.28 7.60 6.53
CA ALA A 70 -14.04 7.21 7.18
C ALA A 70 -13.35 8.40 7.87
N GLY A 71 -13.70 9.65 7.53
CA GLY A 71 -13.15 10.85 8.15
C GLY A 71 -14.11 11.47 9.15
N SER A 72 -13.67 11.62 10.40
CA SER A 72 -14.40 12.34 11.45
C SER A 72 -13.69 13.63 11.81
N ARG A 73 -14.38 14.77 11.67
CA ARG A 73 -13.85 16.06 12.13
C ARG A 73 -13.90 16.12 13.65
N GLN A 74 -12.76 16.35 14.27
CA GLN A 74 -12.62 16.54 15.71
C GLN A 74 -12.02 17.91 15.99
N LEU A 75 -12.45 18.53 17.08
CA LEU A 75 -11.80 19.72 17.60
C LEU A 75 -10.56 19.27 18.37
N ASP A 76 -9.42 19.89 18.07
CA ASP A 76 -8.24 19.75 18.91
C ASP A 76 -8.43 20.54 20.23
N LEU A 77 -7.48 20.34 21.15
CA LEU A 77 -7.50 20.99 22.47
C LEU A 77 -7.37 22.52 22.43
N TRP A 78 -7.05 23.09 21.26
CA TRP A 78 -6.81 24.51 21.01
C TRP A 78 -7.89 25.13 20.11
N GLY A 79 -8.93 24.37 19.74
CA GLY A 79 -10.04 24.82 18.89
C GLY A 79 -9.76 24.74 17.38
N GLY A 80 -8.66 24.13 16.97
CA GLY A 80 -8.42 23.73 15.58
C GLY A 80 -9.27 22.52 15.20
N VAL A 81 -9.45 22.30 13.89
CA VAL A 81 -10.21 21.16 13.37
C VAL A 81 -9.22 20.18 12.74
N GLU A 82 -9.12 18.99 13.32
CA GLU A 82 -8.40 17.85 12.74
C GLU A 82 -9.38 16.83 12.18
N ILE A 83 -8.94 16.04 11.20
CA ILE A 83 -9.71 14.92 10.69
C ILE A 83 -9.05 13.63 11.18
N LEU A 84 -9.78 12.90 12.03
CA LEU A 84 -9.44 11.54 12.39
C LEU A 84 -9.92 10.60 11.29
N TRP A 85 -9.00 9.84 10.70
CA TRP A 85 -9.31 8.89 9.64
C TRP A 85 -9.32 7.46 10.16
N GLU A 86 -10.40 6.73 9.91
CA GLU A 86 -10.59 5.32 10.24
C GLU A 86 -10.72 4.51 8.94
N PRO A 87 -9.63 3.88 8.45
CA PRO A 87 -9.68 3.09 7.22
C PRO A 87 -10.48 1.81 7.37
N GLU A 88 -10.98 1.30 6.24
CA GLU A 88 -11.36 -0.10 6.12
C GLU A 88 -10.10 -0.96 5.99
N LEU A 89 -9.52 -1.33 7.13
CA LEU A 89 -8.23 -2.01 7.21
C LEU A 89 -8.15 -3.27 6.34
N ASP A 90 -9.19 -4.11 6.32
CA ASP A 90 -9.24 -5.32 5.47
C ASP A 90 -8.96 -5.03 3.99
N ARG A 91 -9.41 -3.88 3.46
CA ARG A 91 -9.16 -3.49 2.06
C ARG A 91 -7.71 -3.11 1.83
N LEU A 92 -7.14 -2.33 2.76
CA LEU A 92 -5.74 -1.90 2.70
C LEU A 92 -4.84 -3.13 2.79
N GLU A 93 -5.09 -3.99 3.77
CA GLU A 93 -4.36 -5.23 4.02
C GLU A 93 -4.34 -6.15 2.81
N ARG A 94 -5.48 -6.35 2.13
CA ARG A 94 -5.53 -7.16 0.91
C ARG A 94 -4.63 -6.62 -0.21
N VAL A 95 -4.57 -5.30 -0.36
CA VAL A 95 -3.69 -4.65 -1.35
C VAL A 95 -2.22 -4.70 -0.91
N VAL A 96 -1.93 -4.46 0.37
CA VAL A 96 -0.56 -4.57 0.93
C VAL A 96 -0.04 -5.98 0.73
N LEU A 97 -0.81 -7.00 1.13
CA LEU A 97 -0.43 -8.41 0.98
C LEU A 97 -0.20 -8.77 -0.50
N LYS A 98 -1.07 -8.33 -1.41
CA LYS A 98 -0.88 -8.52 -2.85
C LYS A 98 0.47 -7.95 -3.31
N ASN A 99 0.79 -6.71 -2.94
CA ASN A 99 2.06 -6.09 -3.34
C ASN A 99 3.25 -6.80 -2.69
N ALA A 100 3.16 -7.17 -1.42
CA ALA A 100 4.20 -7.91 -0.70
C ALA A 100 4.52 -9.25 -1.37
N ARG A 101 3.50 -10.00 -1.78
CA ARG A 101 3.68 -11.24 -2.55
C ARG A 101 4.38 -11.00 -3.88
N GLY A 102 4.05 -9.89 -4.55
CA GLY A 102 4.77 -9.48 -5.75
C GLY A 102 6.24 -9.18 -5.50
N HIS A 103 6.55 -8.37 -4.49
CA HIS A 103 7.93 -8.08 -4.12
C HIS A 103 8.71 -9.34 -3.75
N ALA A 104 8.11 -10.26 -3.00
CA ALA A 104 8.72 -11.55 -2.68
C ALA A 104 9.00 -12.39 -3.93
N PHE A 105 8.03 -12.53 -4.84
CA PHE A 105 8.21 -13.28 -6.08
C PHE A 105 9.28 -12.65 -6.97
N PHE A 106 9.30 -11.33 -7.10
CA PHE A 106 10.31 -10.61 -7.87
C PHE A 106 11.73 -10.85 -7.36
N GLU A 107 11.90 -10.92 -6.05
CA GLU A 107 13.21 -11.08 -5.43
C GLU A 107 13.68 -12.54 -5.41
N THR A 108 12.78 -13.47 -5.07
CA THR A 108 13.11 -14.87 -4.78
C THR A 108 12.87 -15.83 -5.94
N GLY A 109 12.01 -15.47 -6.91
CA GLY A 109 11.47 -16.40 -7.91
C GLY A 109 10.34 -17.29 -7.39
N GLU A 110 10.12 -17.34 -6.07
CA GLU A 110 9.16 -18.27 -5.47
C GLU A 110 7.82 -17.57 -5.12
N PRO A 111 6.67 -18.17 -5.49
CA PRO A 111 5.36 -17.62 -5.13
C PRO A 111 5.09 -17.68 -3.62
N ALA A 112 5.00 -16.52 -2.96
CA ALA A 112 4.64 -16.41 -1.54
C ALA A 112 3.11 -16.59 -1.30
N THR A 113 2.60 -17.81 -1.47
CA THR A 113 1.14 -18.09 -1.43
C THR A 113 0.57 -18.22 -0.01
N ASN A 114 1.40 -18.54 0.98
CA ASN A 114 0.97 -18.66 2.38
C ASN A 114 0.49 -17.32 2.96
N GLN A 115 -0.28 -17.40 4.05
CA GLN A 115 -0.62 -16.21 4.84
C GLN A 115 0.58 -15.78 5.68
N PRO A 116 0.82 -14.46 5.84
CA PRO A 116 1.87 -14.00 6.72
C PRO A 116 1.49 -14.29 8.18
N THR A 117 2.50 -14.54 9.01
CA THR A 117 2.32 -14.68 10.47
C THR A 117 2.00 -13.34 11.14
N HIS A 118 2.40 -12.23 10.52
CA HIS A 118 2.10 -10.87 10.94
C HIS A 118 2.04 -9.94 9.73
N MET A 119 1.11 -9.00 9.76
CA MET A 119 1.00 -7.91 8.80
C MET A 119 0.50 -6.66 9.53
N ALA A 120 1.10 -5.52 9.21
CA ALA A 120 0.70 -4.23 9.75
C ALA A 120 0.80 -3.15 8.68
N CYS A 121 -0.13 -2.19 8.72
CA CYS A 121 -0.10 -1.00 7.90
C CYS A 121 -0.38 0.20 8.81
N VAL A 122 0.68 0.92 9.18
CA VAL A 122 0.62 1.97 10.21
C VAL A 122 1.27 3.25 9.65
N PRO A 123 0.67 4.44 9.87
CA PRO A 123 1.32 5.70 9.52
C PRO A 123 2.67 5.83 10.24
N ILE A 124 3.69 6.37 9.57
CA ILE A 124 5.04 6.54 10.16
C ILE A 124 4.97 7.31 11.49
N ALA A 125 4.14 8.35 11.58
CA ALA A 125 3.94 9.15 12.79
C ALA A 125 3.36 8.37 13.99
N ARG A 126 2.90 7.13 13.79
CA ARG A 126 2.31 6.24 14.81
C ARG A 126 3.19 5.01 15.11
N LEU A 127 4.30 4.83 14.40
CA LEU A 127 5.22 3.72 14.66
C LEU A 127 5.95 3.96 15.99
N SER A 128 6.09 2.90 16.78
CA SER A 128 7.00 2.91 17.92
C SER A 128 8.46 2.84 17.45
N GLU A 129 9.41 3.22 18.30
CA GLU A 129 10.84 3.04 17.99
C GLU A 129 11.18 1.56 17.73
N ALA A 130 10.53 0.64 18.45
CA ALA A 130 10.71 -0.79 18.27
C ALA A 130 10.20 -1.27 16.90
N ASP A 131 9.00 -0.82 16.48
CA ASP A 131 8.44 -1.16 15.16
C ASP A 131 9.29 -0.57 14.04
N TRP A 132 9.80 0.65 14.24
CA TRP A 132 10.68 1.30 13.28
C TRP A 132 12.01 0.56 13.13
N SER A 133 12.62 0.14 14.25
CA SER A 133 13.83 -0.68 14.23
C SER A 133 13.58 -2.01 13.51
N ASN A 134 12.50 -2.71 13.84
CA ASN A 134 12.12 -3.96 13.19
C ASN A 134 11.92 -3.79 11.68
N PHE A 135 11.23 -2.72 11.25
CA PHE A 135 11.02 -2.43 9.83
C PHE A 135 12.33 -2.23 9.04
N GLN A 136 13.38 -1.71 9.69
CA GLN A 136 14.69 -1.49 9.06
C GLN A 136 15.58 -2.73 9.04
N GLU A 137 15.26 -3.76 9.81
CA GLU A 137 16.04 -5.00 9.81
C GLU A 137 15.90 -5.71 8.46
N LEU A 138 17.03 -6.00 7.82
CA LEU A 138 17.06 -6.83 6.62
C LEU A 138 16.97 -8.30 7.06
N PRO A 139 15.89 -9.02 6.71
CA PRO A 139 15.79 -10.43 7.07
C PRO A 139 16.89 -11.21 6.34
N VAL A 140 17.66 -11.99 7.11
CA VAL A 140 18.60 -12.97 6.54
C VAL A 140 17.77 -14.11 5.95
N PRO A 141 17.93 -14.46 4.66
CA PRO A 141 17.20 -15.57 4.06
C PRO A 141 17.47 -16.86 4.84
N GLN A 142 16.41 -17.50 5.36
CA GLN A 142 16.53 -18.80 6.05
C GLN A 142 16.56 -19.99 5.06
N VAL A 143 16.27 -19.73 3.78
CA VAL A 143 16.23 -20.73 2.71
C VAL A 143 17.02 -20.20 1.52
N TRP A 144 17.69 -21.10 0.79
CA TRP A 144 18.37 -20.74 -0.45
C TRP A 144 17.34 -20.31 -1.50
N PRO A 145 17.54 -19.17 -2.16
CA PRO A 145 16.66 -18.73 -3.24
C PRO A 145 16.67 -19.69 -4.43
N GLU A 146 15.64 -19.58 -5.29
CA GLU A 146 15.64 -20.24 -6.59
C GLU A 146 16.88 -19.84 -7.41
N VAL A 147 17.48 -20.83 -8.07
CA VAL A 147 18.66 -20.62 -8.93
C VAL A 147 18.31 -19.63 -10.05
N GLY A 148 19.11 -18.57 -10.15
CA GLY A 148 18.91 -17.53 -11.16
C GLY A 148 17.98 -16.39 -10.72
N SER A 149 17.37 -16.46 -9.54
CA SER A 149 16.64 -15.33 -8.94
C SER A 149 17.56 -14.15 -8.64
N ARG A 150 16.97 -12.98 -8.40
CA ARG A 150 17.71 -11.76 -8.03
C ARG A 150 18.44 -11.93 -6.71
N MET A 151 17.80 -12.56 -5.73
CA MET A 151 18.41 -12.86 -4.44
C MET A 151 19.61 -13.79 -4.59
N PHE A 152 19.51 -14.83 -5.43
CA PHE A 152 20.63 -15.71 -5.76
C PHE A 152 21.80 -14.93 -6.38
N GLN A 153 21.52 -14.09 -7.38
CA GLN A 153 22.54 -13.28 -8.05
C GLN A 153 23.26 -12.32 -7.08
N ARG A 154 22.54 -11.70 -6.12
CA ARG A 154 23.15 -10.83 -5.11
C ARG A 154 24.11 -11.59 -4.19
N GLY A 155 23.76 -12.81 -3.80
CA GLY A 155 24.61 -13.67 -2.96
C GLY A 155 25.87 -14.20 -3.66
N LEU A 156 25.96 -14.11 -5.00
CA LEU A 156 27.18 -14.42 -5.75
C LEU A 156 28.21 -13.28 -5.74
N HIS A 157 27.81 -12.07 -5.31
CA HIS A 157 28.63 -10.86 -5.33
C HIS A 157 29.04 -10.37 -3.94
N THR A 158 28.72 -11.13 -2.89
CA THR A 158 29.17 -10.94 -1.50
C THR A 158 30.32 -11.89 -1.17
#